data_AF-A0A6I5RVI2-F1
#
_entry.id   AF-A0A6I5RVI2-F1
#
_cell.length_a   1.000
_cell.length_b   1.000
_cell.length_c   1.000
_cell.angle_alpha   90.00
_cell.angle_beta   90.00
_cell.angle_gamma   90.00
#
_symmetry.space_group_name_H-M   'P 1'
#
loop_
_entity.id
_entity.type
_entity.pdbx_description
1 polymer ?
#
loop_
_entity_poly.entity_id
_entity_poly.type
_entity_poly.pdbx_seq_one_letter_code
_entity_poly.pdbx_strand_id
1 'polypeptide(L)'
;MLIATLVLLFCTVQLIRSVLRPLSETMAIADRIAQGDLTTEIQAHDRDETGRLLRSLADMRDSLRGMILAIQEENAMLRTIARELGQASKSLVERTGQQSDSATSMASATEQMITNISQIAEHARDAQSISGQSERLATDGGNVILNVVDGMKGIDEAVNRSSETITALGQSSEDIYSIIQVINSIAEQT
;
A
#
# COMPACT_ATOMS: atom_id res chain seq x y z
N MET A 1 104.49 -16.89 20.59
CA MET A 1 103.54 -16.55 21.67
C MET A 1 102.88 -15.19 21.42
N LEU A 2 103.62 -14.07 21.45
CA LEU A 2 103.08 -12.71 21.22
C LEU A 2 102.35 -12.48 19.87
N ILE A 3 102.88 -13.01 18.77
CA ILE A 3 102.25 -12.87 17.44
C ILE A 3 100.93 -13.66 17.38
N ALA A 4 100.90 -14.88 17.93
CA ALA A 4 99.69 -15.69 17.97
C ALA A 4 98.59 -15.03 18.79
N THR A 5 98.92 -14.40 19.93
CA THR A 5 97.97 -13.64 20.74
C THR A 5 97.44 -12.39 20.03
N LEU A 6 98.28 -11.69 19.26
CA LEU A 6 97.84 -10.52 18.48
C LEU A 6 96.92 -10.90 17.33
N VAL A 7 97.20 -12.01 16.64
CA VAL A 7 96.34 -12.52 15.55
C VAL A 7 94.99 -12.97 16.09
N LEU A 8 94.97 -13.68 17.23
CA LEU A 8 93.72 -14.06 17.90
C LEU A 8 92.89 -12.82 18.28
N LEU A 9 93.52 -11.81 18.89
CA LEU A 9 92.85 -10.57 19.26
C LEU A 9 92.26 -9.85 18.03
N PHE A 10 93.03 -9.77 16.94
CA PHE A 10 92.57 -9.15 15.69
C PHE A 10 91.39 -9.91 15.08
N CYS A 11 91.46 -11.24 14.99
CA CYS A 11 90.36 -12.08 14.51
C CYS A 11 89.10 -11.95 15.38
N THR A 12 89.25 -11.91 16.71
CA THR A 12 88.11 -11.70 17.63
C THR A 12 87.47 -10.33 17.41
N VAL A 13 88.26 -9.26 17.29
CA VAL A 13 87.72 -7.92 17.02
C VAL A 13 87.02 -7.85 15.66
N GLN A 14 87.59 -8.49 14.63
CA GLN A 14 86.97 -8.55 13.31
C GLN A 14 85.66 -9.37 13.30
N LEU A 15 85.60 -10.51 13.99
CA LEU A 15 84.36 -11.29 14.13
C LEU A 15 83.27 -10.51 14.89
N ILE A 16 83.64 -9.82 15.97
CA ILE A 16 82.68 -9.01 16.74
C ILE A 16 82.12 -7.88 15.86
N ARG A 17 82.98 -7.19 15.11
CA ARG A 17 82.58 -6.09 14.25
C ARG A 17 81.81 -6.52 13.01
N SER A 18 82.19 -7.64 12.40
CA SER A 18 81.62 -8.13 11.13
C SER A 18 80.41 -9.03 11.31
N VAL A 19 80.16 -9.62 12.49
CA VAL A 19 79.08 -10.61 12.69
C VAL A 19 78.23 -10.29 13.91
N LEU A 20 78.83 -10.19 15.11
CA LEU A 20 78.03 -10.05 16.34
C LEU A 20 77.29 -8.71 16.42
N ARG A 21 77.93 -7.61 15.99
CA ARG A 21 77.32 -6.29 16.05
C ARG A 21 76.12 -6.15 15.09
N PRO A 22 76.22 -6.50 13.79
CA PRO A 22 75.05 -6.51 12.89
C PRO A 22 73.92 -7.46 13.34
N LEU A 23 74.26 -8.61 13.92
CA LEU A 23 73.26 -9.53 14.48
C LEU A 23 72.50 -8.91 15.66
N SER A 24 73.19 -8.23 16.57
CA SER A 24 72.55 -7.53 17.68
C SER A 24 71.61 -6.42 17.20
N GLU A 25 71.97 -5.70 16.13
CA GLU A 25 71.11 -4.68 15.53
C GLU A 25 69.87 -5.30 14.87
N THR A 26 70.06 -6.43 14.17
CA THR A 26 68.97 -7.20 13.56
C THR A 26 67.99 -7.74 14.60
N MET A 27 68.49 -8.25 15.73
CA MET A 27 67.64 -8.67 16.86
C MET A 27 66.84 -7.51 17.44
N ALA A 28 67.47 -6.35 17.64
CA ALA A 28 66.77 -5.16 18.14
C ALA A 28 65.64 -4.70 17.19
N ILE A 29 65.85 -4.79 15.87
CA ILE A 29 64.82 -4.50 14.86
C ILE A 29 63.69 -5.52 14.93
N ALA A 30 64.01 -6.81 15.02
CA ALA A 30 63.01 -7.87 15.14
C ALA A 30 62.16 -7.69 16.41
N ASP A 31 62.78 -7.34 17.55
CA ASP A 31 62.08 -7.03 18.80
C ASP A 31 61.14 -5.83 18.65
N ARG A 32 61.56 -4.78 17.94
CA ARG A 32 60.70 -3.62 17.65
C ARG A 32 59.51 -3.97 16.77
N ILE A 33 59.73 -4.76 15.72
CA ILE A 33 58.64 -5.26 14.87
C ILE A 33 57.67 -6.12 15.70
N ALA A 34 58.19 -6.99 16.58
CA ALA A 34 57.39 -7.83 17.47
C ALA A 34 56.58 -6.99 18.48
N GLN A 35 57.07 -5.82 18.88
CA GLN A 35 56.36 -4.85 19.71
C GLN A 35 55.37 -3.98 18.91
N GLY A 36 55.29 -4.13 17.59
CA GLY A 36 54.40 -3.37 16.71
C GLY A 36 54.95 -2.03 16.22
N ASP A 37 56.23 -1.73 16.48
CA ASP A 37 56.88 -0.55 15.93
C ASP A 37 57.35 -0.82 14.49
N LEU A 38 56.47 -0.49 13.54
CA LEU A 38 56.71 -0.58 12.10
C LEU A 38 57.15 0.76 11.49
N THR A 39 57.47 1.76 12.32
CA THR A 39 57.78 3.12 11.87
C THR A 39 59.24 3.30 11.48
N THR A 40 60.10 2.41 11.95
CA THR A 40 61.55 2.53 11.79
C THR A 40 62.00 2.06 10.43
N GLU A 41 62.84 2.88 9.79
CA GLU A 41 63.49 2.51 8.55
C GLU A 41 64.62 1.50 8.79
N ILE A 42 64.56 0.34 8.14
CA ILE A 42 65.58 -0.70 8.20
C ILE A 42 66.49 -0.50 6.99
N GLN A 43 67.72 -0.05 7.22
CA GLN A 43 68.71 0.17 6.15
C GLN A 43 69.68 -1.02 6.10
N ALA A 44 69.61 -1.82 5.04
CA ALA A 44 70.54 -2.92 4.81
C ALA A 44 71.77 -2.43 4.03
N HIS A 45 72.94 -2.42 4.66
CA HIS A 45 74.18 -1.92 4.07
C HIS A 45 75.12 -3.04 3.58
N ASP A 46 74.98 -4.27 4.10
CA ASP A 46 75.91 -5.37 3.85
C ASP A 46 75.43 -6.35 2.77
N ARG A 47 76.37 -6.95 2.03
CA ARG A 47 76.09 -7.94 0.97
C ARG A 47 76.17 -9.40 1.44
N ASP A 48 76.43 -9.61 2.73
CA ASP A 48 76.53 -10.91 3.37
C ASP A 48 75.16 -11.43 3.85
N GLU A 49 75.20 -12.55 4.57
CA GLU A 49 74.03 -13.20 5.16
C GLU A 49 73.27 -12.27 6.12
N THR A 50 73.96 -11.38 6.85
CA THR A 50 73.33 -10.44 7.78
C THR A 50 72.57 -9.35 7.03
N GLY A 51 73.14 -8.83 5.94
CA GLY A 51 72.45 -7.88 5.07
C GLY A 51 71.27 -8.50 4.30
N ARG A 52 71.29 -9.81 4.03
CA ARG A 52 70.12 -10.53 3.51
C ARG A 52 69.02 -10.68 4.56
N LEU A 53 69.38 -10.97 5.82
CA LEU A 53 68.43 -11.06 6.93
C LEU A 53 67.75 -9.70 7.21
N LEU A 54 68.53 -8.61 7.23
CA LEU A 54 68.00 -7.24 7.38
C LEU A 54 67.00 -6.88 6.28
N ARG A 55 67.28 -7.25 5.02
CA ARG A 55 66.34 -7.06 3.91
C ARG A 55 65.04 -7.82 4.12
N SER A 56 65.11 -9.10 4.53
CA SER A 56 63.90 -9.88 4.83
C SER A 56 63.08 -9.30 5.99
N LEU A 57 63.72 -8.72 7.01
CA LEU A 57 63.01 -7.99 8.07
C LEU A 57 62.36 -6.69 7.56
N ALA A 58 63.03 -5.98 6.65
CA ALA A 58 62.46 -4.79 6.00
C ALA A 58 61.19 -5.15 5.20
N ASP A 59 61.25 -6.21 4.39
CA ASP A 59 60.11 -6.70 3.61
C ASP A 59 58.96 -7.15 4.54
N MET A 60 59.26 -7.83 5.64
CA MET A 60 58.28 -8.23 6.65
C MET A 60 57.63 -7.03 7.31
N ARG A 61 58.41 -6.02 7.73
CA ARG A 61 57.91 -4.77 8.31
C ARG A 61 56.98 -4.05 7.33
N ASP A 62 57.37 -3.94 6.06
CA ASP A 62 56.56 -3.26 5.05
C ASP A 62 55.26 -3.99 4.75
N SER A 63 55.31 -5.32 4.69
CA SER A 63 54.11 -6.15 4.53
C SER A 63 53.15 -6.00 5.72
N LEU A 64 53.66 -6.05 6.96
CA LEU A 64 52.88 -5.82 8.17
C LEU A 64 52.28 -4.41 8.19
N ARG A 65 53.06 -3.40 7.82
CA ARG A 65 52.61 -2.00 7.79
C ARG A 65 51.50 -1.80 6.74
N GLY A 66 51.66 -2.39 5.56
CA GLY A 66 50.65 -2.38 4.51
C GLY A 66 49.33 -3.04 4.96
N MET A 67 49.42 -4.21 5.61
CA MET A 67 48.23 -4.87 6.17
C MET A 67 47.52 -4.01 7.22
N ILE A 68 48.26 -3.36 8.13
CA ILE A 68 47.66 -2.49 9.15
C ILE A 68 46.98 -1.26 8.51
N LEU A 69 47.60 -0.65 7.49
CA LEU A 69 47.00 0.47 6.77
C LEU A 69 45.71 0.06 6.06
N ALA A 70 45.70 -1.09 5.38
CA ALA A 70 44.50 -1.62 4.74
C ALA A 70 43.38 -1.88 5.76
N ILE A 71 43.69 -2.48 6.92
CA ILE A 71 42.73 -2.70 8.01
C ILE A 71 42.17 -1.37 8.55
N GLN A 72 43.00 -0.33 8.66
CA GLN A 72 42.56 1.00 9.09
C GLN A 72 41.60 1.65 8.08
N GLU A 73 41.90 1.52 6.79
CA GLU A 73 41.05 2.01 5.70
C GLU A 73 39.70 1.29 5.68
N GLU A 74 39.71 -0.05 5.77
CA GLU A 74 38.48 -0.85 5.86
C GLU A 74 37.65 -0.49 7.10
N ASN A 75 38.29 -0.27 8.26
CA ASN A 75 37.60 0.18 9.47
C ASN A 75 36.97 1.56 9.29
N ALA A 76 37.63 2.49 8.60
CA ALA A 76 37.07 3.80 8.29
C ALA A 76 35.83 3.67 7.38
N MET A 77 35.89 2.80 6.37
CA MET A 77 34.75 2.49 5.51
C MET A 77 33.59 1.86 6.30
N LEU A 78 33.86 0.86 7.15
CA LEU A 78 32.86 0.23 8.01
C LEU A 78 32.17 1.24 8.94
N ARG A 79 32.92 2.19 9.51
CA ARG A 79 32.35 3.27 10.33
C ARG A 79 31.43 4.19 9.54
N THR A 80 31.68 4.39 8.25
CA THR A 80 30.81 5.18 7.37
C THR A 80 29.53 4.41 7.06
N ILE A 81 29.65 3.14 6.66
CA ILE A 81 28.50 2.25 6.40
C ILE A 81 27.60 2.13 7.63
N ALA A 82 28.17 1.95 8.83
CA ALA A 82 27.40 1.88 10.06
C ALA A 82 26.61 3.17 10.35
N ARG A 83 27.17 4.34 10.02
CA ARG A 83 26.48 5.63 10.14
C ARG A 83 25.34 5.75 9.14
N GLU A 84 25.57 5.38 7.89
CA GLU A 84 24.53 5.37 6.85
C GLU A 84 23.39 4.40 7.21
N LEU A 85 23.71 3.20 7.70
CA LEU A 85 22.74 2.23 8.17
C LEU A 85 21.91 2.78 9.33
N GLY A 86 22.53 3.48 10.28
CA GLY A 86 21.82 4.14 11.38
C GLY A 86 20.85 5.22 10.90
N GLN A 87 21.25 6.03 9.91
CA GLN A 87 20.38 7.03 9.29
C GLN A 87 19.22 6.39 8.53
N ALA A 88 19.50 5.35 7.74
CA ALA A 88 18.50 4.59 7.00
C ALA A 88 17.48 3.93 7.96
N SER A 89 17.96 3.34 9.06
CA SER A 89 17.12 2.76 10.11
C SER A 89 16.21 3.81 10.76
N LYS A 90 16.72 5.00 11.07
CA LYS A 90 15.91 6.09 11.63
C LYS A 90 14.81 6.55 10.65
N SER A 91 15.16 6.72 9.36
CA SER A 91 14.19 7.08 8.33
C SER A 91 13.13 5.98 8.14
N LEU A 92 13.54 4.71 8.21
CA LEU A 92 12.61 3.58 8.16
C LEU A 92 11.61 3.61 9.31
N VAL A 93 12.06 3.84 10.55
CA VAL A 93 11.18 3.96 11.72
C VAL A 93 10.16 5.08 11.54
N GLU A 94 10.57 6.25 11.05
CA GLU A 94 9.66 7.37 10.78
C GLU A 94 8.61 7.02 9.71
N ARG A 95 9.03 6.41 8.61
CA ARG A 95 8.13 5.96 7.54
C ARG A 95 7.18 4.87 8.00
N THR A 96 7.64 3.93 8.83
CA THR A 96 6.79 2.90 9.43
C THR A 96 5.75 3.52 10.38
N GLY A 97 6.11 4.58 11.13
CA GLY A 97 5.16 5.36 11.92
C GLY A 97 4.05 5.97 11.04
N GLN A 98 4.41 6.69 9.99
CA GLN A 98 3.45 7.28 9.04
C GLN A 98 2.56 6.23 8.36
N GLN A 99 3.14 5.07 8.04
CA GLN A 99 2.39 3.95 7.46
C GLN A 99 1.37 3.37 8.45
N SER A 100 1.73 3.28 9.74
CA SER A 100 0.81 2.85 10.80
C SER A 100 -0.36 3.83 10.96
N ASP A 101 -0.09 5.13 10.91
CA ASP A 101 -1.13 6.17 11.01
C ASP A 101 -2.09 6.12 9.79
N SER A 102 -1.52 5.92 8.60
CA SER A 102 -2.29 5.72 7.36
C SER A 102 -3.17 4.47 7.43
N ALA A 103 -2.63 3.36 7.95
CA ALA A 103 -3.38 2.11 8.13
C ALA A 103 -4.53 2.27 9.14
N THR A 104 -4.30 3.01 10.23
CA THR A 104 -5.34 3.33 11.22
C THR A 104 -6.45 4.17 10.60
N SER A 105 -6.09 5.19 9.82
CA SER A 105 -7.07 6.04 9.11
C SER A 105 -7.89 5.25 8.10
N MET A 106 -7.25 4.31 7.39
CA MET A 106 -7.91 3.41 6.45
C MET A 106 -8.87 2.46 7.16
N ALA A 107 -8.51 1.93 8.33
CA ALA A 107 -9.41 1.12 9.14
C ALA A 107 -10.67 1.90 9.54
N SER A 108 -10.51 3.13 10.06
CA SER A 108 -11.64 4.00 10.39
C SER A 108 -12.53 4.32 9.18
N ALA A 109 -11.94 4.59 8.02
CA ALA A 109 -12.70 4.81 6.78
C ALA A 109 -13.47 3.55 6.35
N THR A 110 -12.89 2.37 6.59
CA THR A 110 -13.53 1.08 6.31
C THR A 110 -14.72 0.84 7.25
N GLU A 111 -14.61 1.18 8.53
CA GLU A 111 -15.73 1.12 9.48
C GLU A 111 -16.88 2.06 9.08
N GLN A 112 -16.55 3.28 8.64
CA GLN A 112 -17.54 4.21 8.10
C GLN A 112 -18.21 3.68 6.84
N MET A 113 -17.45 3.06 5.92
CA MET A 113 -18.02 2.41 4.73
C MET A 113 -18.99 1.28 5.10
N ILE A 114 -18.64 0.43 6.07
CA ILE A 114 -19.53 -0.65 6.54
C ILE A 114 -20.84 -0.08 7.07
N THR A 115 -20.77 1.00 7.85
CA THR A 115 -21.95 1.70 8.37
C THR A 115 -22.83 2.23 7.24
N ASN A 116 -22.23 2.89 6.25
CA ASN A 116 -22.97 3.41 5.09
C ASN A 116 -23.60 2.29 4.25
N ILE A 117 -22.90 1.17 4.05
CA ILE A 117 -23.44 0.00 3.34
C ILE A 117 -24.65 -0.58 4.09
N SER A 118 -24.60 -0.63 5.42
CA SER A 118 -25.75 -1.06 6.23
C SER A 118 -26.96 -0.14 6.05
N GLN A 119 -26.74 1.18 6.05
CA GLN A 119 -27.80 2.16 5.81
C GLN A 119 -28.39 2.04 4.39
N ILE A 120 -27.53 1.86 3.38
CA ILE A 120 -28.00 1.64 2.00
C ILE A 120 -28.86 0.37 1.91
N ALA A 121 -28.45 -0.71 2.58
CA ALA A 121 -29.23 -1.94 2.62
C ALA A 121 -30.59 -1.77 3.33
N GLU A 122 -30.65 -0.93 4.37
CA GLU A 122 -31.89 -0.55 5.04
C GLU A 122 -32.80 0.26 4.13
N HIS A 123 -32.28 1.32 3.50
CA HIS A 123 -33.02 2.13 2.54
C HIS A 123 -33.55 1.32 1.34
N ALA A 124 -32.79 0.33 0.87
CA ALA A 124 -33.24 -0.58 -0.17
C ALA A 124 -34.43 -1.44 0.29
N ARG A 125 -34.44 -1.91 1.55
CA ARG A 125 -35.58 -2.63 2.12
C ARG A 125 -36.81 -1.73 2.27
N ASP A 126 -36.63 -0.49 2.72
CA ASP A 126 -37.72 0.47 2.83
C ASP A 126 -38.33 0.78 1.46
N ALA A 127 -37.49 1.03 0.45
CA ALA A 127 -37.93 1.26 -0.93
C ALA A 127 -38.69 0.06 -1.51
N GLN A 128 -38.25 -1.17 -1.21
CA GLN A 128 -38.96 -2.39 -1.60
C GLN A 128 -40.34 -2.48 -0.92
N SER A 129 -40.41 -2.17 0.37
CA SER A 129 -41.68 -2.16 1.13
C SER A 129 -42.66 -1.12 0.58
N ILE A 130 -42.19 0.10 0.33
CA ILE A 130 -42.99 1.19 -0.24
C ILE A 130 -43.48 0.81 -1.64
N SER A 131 -42.60 0.26 -2.49
CA SER A 131 -42.97 -0.20 -3.82
C SER A 131 -44.07 -1.27 -3.78
N GLY A 132 -43.97 -2.24 -2.86
CA GLY A 132 -45.02 -3.25 -2.67
C GLY A 132 -46.33 -2.69 -2.09
N GLN A 133 -46.29 -1.60 -1.34
CA GLN A 133 -47.50 -0.89 -0.93
C GLN A 133 -48.15 -0.13 -2.10
N SER A 134 -47.36 0.55 -2.91
CA SER A 134 -47.83 1.25 -4.11
C SER A 134 -48.46 0.30 -5.13
N GLU A 135 -47.87 -0.88 -5.32
CA GLU A 135 -48.44 -1.95 -6.17
C GLU A 135 -49.84 -2.34 -5.68
N ARG A 136 -50.00 -2.64 -4.39
CA ARG A 136 -51.31 -2.96 -3.80
C ARG A 136 -52.32 -1.83 -3.99
N LEU A 137 -51.92 -0.59 -3.73
CA LEU A 137 -52.80 0.57 -3.90
C LEU A 137 -53.23 0.75 -5.36
N ALA A 138 -52.32 0.53 -6.31
CA ALA A 138 -52.64 0.59 -7.73
C ALA A 138 -53.60 -0.54 -8.15
N THR A 139 -53.44 -1.76 -7.62
CA THR A 139 -54.38 -2.87 -7.83
C THR A 139 -55.76 -2.54 -7.28
N ASP A 140 -55.85 -2.04 -6.06
CA ASP A 140 -57.13 -1.64 -5.44
C ASP A 140 -57.80 -0.51 -6.22
N GLY A 141 -57.03 0.50 -6.64
CA GLY A 141 -57.50 1.56 -7.51
C GLY A 141 -58.02 1.04 -8.87
N GLY A 142 -57.34 0.06 -9.46
CA GLY A 142 -57.79 -0.62 -10.67
C GLY A 142 -59.16 -1.30 -10.48
N ASN A 143 -59.37 -1.97 -9.36
CA ASN A 143 -60.66 -2.59 -9.02
C ASN A 143 -61.77 -1.53 -8.86
N VAL A 144 -61.46 -0.38 -8.25
CA VAL A 144 -62.42 0.74 -8.14
C VAL A 144 -62.81 1.25 -9.52
N ILE A 145 -61.86 1.41 -10.44
CA ILE A 145 -62.14 1.84 -11.82
C ILE A 145 -63.03 0.82 -12.54
N LEU A 146 -62.78 -0.49 -12.38
CA LEU A 146 -63.63 -1.54 -12.95
C LEU A 146 -65.07 -1.43 -12.45
N ASN A 147 -65.26 -1.21 -11.14
CA ASN A 147 -66.59 -1.00 -10.56
C ASN A 147 -67.29 0.25 -11.13
N VAL A 148 -66.55 1.34 -11.37
CA VAL A 148 -67.08 2.56 -12.00
C VAL A 148 -67.52 2.29 -13.43
N VAL A 149 -66.73 1.54 -14.21
CA VAL A 149 -67.07 1.17 -15.59
C VAL A 149 -68.35 0.33 -15.63
N ASP A 150 -68.50 -0.65 -14.74
CA ASP A 150 -69.74 -1.43 -14.66
C ASP A 150 -70.94 -0.59 -14.22
N GLY A 151 -70.75 0.37 -13.32
CA GLY A 151 -71.77 1.36 -12.98
C GLY A 151 -72.20 2.20 -14.18
N MET A 152 -71.25 2.65 -15.02
CA MET A 152 -71.57 3.40 -16.24
C MET A 152 -72.34 2.57 -17.27
N LYS A 153 -72.08 1.26 -17.38
CA LYS A 153 -72.90 0.36 -18.22
C LYS A 153 -74.34 0.30 -17.71
N GLY A 154 -74.54 0.21 -16.39
CA GLY A 154 -75.89 0.25 -15.81
C GLY A 154 -76.63 1.55 -16.08
N ILE A 155 -75.93 2.69 -16.07
CA ILE A 155 -76.49 3.99 -16.47
C ILE A 155 -76.89 3.98 -17.94
N ASP A 156 -76.02 3.48 -18.83
CA ASP A 156 -76.30 3.37 -20.27
C ASP A 156 -77.57 2.55 -20.55
N GLU A 157 -77.71 1.39 -19.89
CA GLU A 157 -78.92 0.57 -19.98
C GLU A 157 -80.19 1.30 -19.50
N ALA A 158 -80.10 2.02 -18.37
CA ALA A 158 -81.22 2.78 -17.83
C ALA A 158 -81.64 3.94 -18.74
N VAL A 159 -80.66 4.62 -19.36
CA VAL A 159 -80.90 5.70 -20.33
C VAL A 159 -81.58 5.15 -21.59
N ASN A 160 -81.11 4.02 -22.13
CA ASN A 160 -81.75 3.37 -23.28
C ASN A 160 -83.21 2.97 -22.99
N ARG A 161 -83.47 2.36 -21.84
CA ARG A 161 -84.84 1.98 -21.44
C ARG A 161 -85.77 3.19 -21.24
N SER A 162 -85.21 4.29 -20.73
CA SER A 162 -85.94 5.56 -20.61
C SER A 162 -86.29 6.13 -21.99
N SER A 163 -85.36 6.08 -22.95
CA SER A 163 -85.58 6.49 -24.33
C SER A 163 -86.67 5.66 -25.02
N GLU A 164 -86.66 4.34 -24.85
CA GLU A 164 -87.72 3.44 -25.34
C GLU A 164 -89.09 3.83 -24.77
N THR A 165 -89.16 4.09 -23.46
CA THR A 165 -90.40 4.49 -22.77
C THR A 165 -90.91 5.84 -23.30
N ILE A 166 -90.03 6.82 -23.48
CA ILE A 166 -90.38 8.13 -24.06
C ILE A 166 -90.89 7.96 -25.50
N THR A 167 -90.26 7.09 -26.28
CA THR A 167 -90.69 6.79 -27.66
C THR A 167 -92.10 6.18 -27.68
N ALA A 168 -92.35 5.20 -26.81
CA ALA A 168 -93.68 4.59 -26.67
C ALA A 168 -94.76 5.60 -26.23
N LEU A 169 -94.42 6.48 -25.28
CA LEU A 169 -95.31 7.57 -24.84
C LEU A 169 -95.60 8.55 -25.98
N GLY A 170 -94.59 8.86 -26.82
CA GLY A 170 -94.74 9.65 -28.03
C GLY A 170 -95.77 9.04 -28.99
N GLN A 171 -95.65 7.73 -29.27
CA GLN A 171 -96.60 7.01 -30.12
C GLN A 171 -98.03 7.04 -29.55
N SER A 172 -98.20 6.76 -28.25
CA SER A 172 -99.51 6.81 -27.62
C SER A 172 -100.14 8.21 -27.64
N SER A 173 -99.32 9.26 -27.56
CA SER A 173 -99.79 10.65 -27.66
C SER A 173 -100.29 10.99 -29.07
N GLU A 174 -99.64 10.45 -30.11
CA GLU A 174 -100.07 10.56 -31.50
C GLU A 174 -101.39 9.82 -31.76
N ASP A 175 -101.55 8.62 -31.20
CA ASP A 175 -102.79 7.85 -31.27
C ASP A 175 -103.96 8.60 -30.61
N ILE A 176 -103.73 9.18 -29.41
CA ILE A 176 -104.73 10.02 -28.71
C ILE A 176 -105.09 11.24 -29.56
N TYR A 177 -104.10 11.90 -30.17
CA TYR A 177 -104.34 13.05 -31.05
C TYR A 177 -105.21 12.67 -32.25
N SER A 178 -104.97 11.50 -32.86
CA SER A 178 -105.81 10.97 -33.94
C SER A 178 -107.26 10.74 -33.49
N ILE A 179 -107.47 10.17 -32.30
CA ILE A 179 -108.81 9.99 -31.72
C ILE A 179 -109.50 11.34 -31.50
N ILE A 180 -108.80 12.34 -30.97
CA ILE A 180 -109.34 13.69 -30.77
C ILE A 180 -109.75 14.33 -32.09
N GLN A 181 -108.96 14.16 -33.17
CA GLN A 181 -109.34 14.63 -34.50
C GLN A 181 -110.65 13.99 -34.99
N VAL A 182 -110.80 12.68 -34.82
CA VAL A 182 -112.05 11.97 -35.19
C VAL A 182 -113.24 12.47 -34.37
N ILE A 183 -113.07 12.65 -33.06
CA ILE A 183 -114.13 13.20 -32.18
C ILE A 183 -114.54 14.60 -32.65
N ASN A 184 -113.57 15.45 -32.99
CA ASN A 184 -113.84 16.80 -33.45
C ASN A 184 -114.58 16.80 -34.81
N SER A 185 -114.20 15.91 -35.73
CA SER A 185 -114.92 15.75 -37.01
C SER A 185 -116.35 15.23 -36.84
N ILE A 186 -116.61 14.36 -35.85
CA ILE A 186 -117.97 13.91 -35.53
C ILE A 186 -118.79 15.05 -34.93
N ALA A 187 -118.20 15.84 -34.02
CA ALA A 187 -118.88 16.98 -33.40
C ALA A 187 -119.25 18.09 -34.40
N GLU A 188 -118.48 18.28 -35.48
CA GLU A 188 -118.84 19.17 -36.60
C GLU A 188 -119.95 18.61 -37.51
N GLN A 189 -120.18 17.29 -37.50
CA GLN A 189 -121.19 16.62 -38.33
C GLN A 189 -122.58 16.51 -37.66
N THR A 190 -122.69 16.78 -36.36
CA THR A 190 -123.95 16.79 -35.58
C THR A 190 -124.33 18.19 -35.14
#